data_AF-A0A672MV03-F1
#
_entry.id   AF-A0A672MV03-F1
#
_cell.length_a   1.000
_cell.length_b   1.000
_cell.length_c   1.000
_cell.angle_alpha   90.00
_cell.angle_beta   90.00
_cell.angle_gamma   90.00
#
_symmetry.space_group_name_H-M   'P 1'
#
loop_
_entity.id
_entity.type
_entity.pdbx_description
1 polymer ?
#
loop_
_entity_poly.entity_id
_entity_poly.type
_entity_poly.pdbx_seq_one_letter_code
_entity_poly.pdbx_strand_id
1 'polypeptide(L)'
;MPEIKLKRVVACSSEDSTHKADNLLSCDSCRKWRAGEKHVSVILQLEKEEQIHSIDIGNEGSAFTEVLVGHSTSVKDQDFEVRLKLVCKTSTPGLYINVFNIRLGDK
;
A
#
# COMPACT_ATOMS: atom_id res chain seq x y z
N MET A 1 -1.32 17.46 12.01
CA MET A 1 -0.73 17.19 10.68
C MET A 1 -1.87 16.78 9.76
N PRO A 2 -2.00 17.34 8.55
CA PRO A 2 -3.10 16.96 7.67
C PRO A 2 -2.96 15.51 7.21
N GLU A 3 -4.07 14.77 7.24
CA GLU A 3 -4.12 13.40 6.73
C GLU A 3 -4.24 13.42 5.21
N ILE A 4 -3.40 12.62 4.55
CA ILE A 4 -3.42 12.47 3.10
C ILE A 4 -4.59 11.55 2.73
N LYS A 5 -5.48 12.03 1.86
CA LYS A 5 -6.64 11.26 1.40
C LYS A 5 -6.31 10.39 0.20
N LEU A 6 -6.70 9.12 0.29
CA LEU A 6 -6.64 8.17 -0.80
C LEU A 6 -7.89 8.30 -1.68
N LYS A 7 -7.69 8.42 -3.00
CA LYS A 7 -8.77 8.55 -3.97
C LYS A 7 -9.38 7.20 -4.34
N ARG A 8 -8.52 6.24 -4.70
CA ARG A 8 -8.93 4.90 -5.16
C ARG A 8 -7.75 3.93 -5.23
N VAL A 9 -8.08 2.64 -5.29
CA VAL A 9 -7.15 1.59 -5.72
C VAL A 9 -6.99 1.68 -7.25
N VAL A 10 -5.76 1.75 -7.72
CA VAL A 10 -5.40 1.77 -9.15
C VAL A 10 -5.20 0.36 -9.66
N ALA A 11 -4.50 -0.46 -8.88
CA ALA A 11 -4.22 -1.85 -9.20
C ALA A 11 -4.01 -2.63 -7.90
N CYS A 12 -4.36 -3.90 -7.93
CA CYS A 12 -4.10 -4.85 -6.86
C CYS A 12 -3.66 -6.16 -7.50
N SER A 13 -2.58 -6.76 -6.99
CA SER A 13 -2.09 -8.04 -7.52
C SER A 13 -3.00 -9.21 -7.12
N SER A 14 -3.48 -9.20 -5.87
CA SER A 14 -4.30 -10.25 -5.30
C SER A 14 -5.09 -9.70 -4.12
N GLU A 15 -6.34 -10.11 -4.01
CA GLU A 15 -7.22 -9.72 -2.91
C GLU A 15 -8.19 -10.85 -2.58
N ASP A 16 -8.61 -10.89 -1.32
CA ASP A 16 -9.67 -11.78 -0.87
C ASP A 16 -11.07 -11.20 -1.15
N SER A 17 -12.05 -12.10 -1.31
CA SER A 17 -13.45 -11.74 -1.57
C SER A 17 -14.07 -10.81 -0.51
N THR A 18 -13.70 -10.99 0.76
CA THR A 18 -14.24 -10.23 1.90
C THR A 18 -13.28 -9.11 2.32
N HIS A 19 -11.98 -9.34 2.19
CA HIS A 19 -10.91 -8.42 2.60
C HIS A 19 -10.23 -7.74 1.41
N LYS A 20 -11.01 -6.97 0.65
CA LYS A 20 -10.56 -6.27 -0.57
C LYS A 20 -9.59 -5.12 -0.32
N ALA A 21 -8.84 -4.74 -1.36
CA ALA A 21 -7.92 -3.61 -1.31
C ALA A 21 -8.64 -2.26 -1.06
N ASP A 22 -9.88 -2.12 -1.54
CA ASP A 22 -10.69 -0.91 -1.34
C ASP A 22 -10.93 -0.58 0.14
N ASN A 23 -10.84 -1.57 1.03
CA ASN A 23 -10.95 -1.34 2.48
C ASN A 23 -9.86 -0.38 3.00
N LEU A 24 -8.70 -0.30 2.32
CA LEU A 24 -7.61 0.59 2.69
C LEU A 24 -7.94 2.08 2.48
N LEU A 25 -8.96 2.38 1.65
CA LEU A 25 -9.39 3.77 1.39
C LEU A 25 -10.13 4.38 2.59
N SER A 26 -10.63 3.55 3.51
CA SER A 26 -11.41 3.97 4.67
C SER A 26 -10.71 3.56 5.97
N CYS A 27 -9.79 4.41 6.44
CA CYS A 27 -9.02 4.21 7.67
C CYS A 27 -9.92 4.05 8.92
N ASP A 28 -11.12 4.66 8.91
CA ASP A 28 -12.07 4.61 10.02
C ASP A 28 -12.77 3.25 10.18
N SER A 29 -12.75 2.44 9.12
CA SER A 29 -13.33 1.10 9.17
C SER A 29 -12.25 0.13 9.62
N CYS A 30 -12.52 -0.69 10.64
CA CYS A 30 -11.63 -1.77 11.11
C CYS A 30 -11.47 -2.90 10.05
N ARG A 31 -11.64 -2.58 8.77
CA ARG A 31 -11.58 -3.48 7.63
C ARG A 31 -10.15 -3.53 7.13
N LYS A 32 -9.67 -4.75 6.91
CA LYS A 32 -8.29 -5.03 6.52
C LYS A 32 -8.28 -5.52 5.07
N TRP A 33 -7.18 -5.27 4.37
CA TRP A 33 -6.87 -5.95 3.12
C TRP A 33 -6.12 -7.23 3.45
N ARG A 34 -6.51 -8.34 2.80
CA ARG A 34 -5.81 -9.62 2.89
C ARG A 34 -5.74 -10.26 1.52
N ALA A 35 -4.70 -11.05 1.34
CA ALA A 35 -4.49 -11.84 0.14
C ALA A 35 -3.83 -13.17 0.52
N GLY A 36 -4.05 -14.21 -0.29
CA GLY A 36 -3.56 -15.57 -0.03
C GLY A 36 -2.19 -15.89 -0.65
N GLU A 37 -1.60 -14.98 -1.40
CA GLU A 37 -0.40 -15.21 -2.20
C GLU A 37 0.88 -14.70 -1.54
N LYS A 38 2.00 -15.43 -1.71
CA LYS A 38 3.30 -15.18 -1.03
C LYS A 38 3.85 -13.75 -1.18
N HIS A 39 3.49 -13.07 -2.26
CA HIS A 39 3.93 -11.71 -2.54
C HIS A 39 2.75 -10.97 -3.16
N VAL A 40 2.36 -9.86 -2.54
CA VAL A 40 1.22 -9.06 -2.98
C VAL A 40 1.53 -7.59 -2.99
N SER A 41 0.89 -6.89 -3.91
CA SER A 41 1.06 -5.46 -4.09
C SER A 41 -0.28 -4.77 -4.33
N VAL A 42 -0.37 -3.54 -3.83
CA VAL A 42 -1.50 -2.65 -4.07
C VAL A 42 -0.97 -1.28 -4.45
N ILE A 43 -1.60 -0.70 -5.46
CA ILE A 43 -1.31 0.64 -5.95
C ILE A 43 -2.47 1.55 -5.57
N LEU A 44 -2.19 2.56 -4.76
CA LEU A 44 -3.15 3.53 -4.25
C LEU A 44 -2.88 4.89 -4.89
N GLN A 45 -3.93 5.53 -5.38
CA GLN A 45 -3.83 6.90 -5.92
C GLN A 45 -4.25 7.90 -4.84
N LEU A 46 -3.44 8.94 -4.64
CA LEU A 46 -3.79 10.05 -3.76
C LEU A 46 -4.82 10.98 -4.45
N GLU A 47 -5.61 11.70 -3.66
CA GLU A 47 -6.53 12.71 -4.21
C GLU A 47 -5.79 13.83 -4.95
N LYS A 48 -4.65 14.25 -4.39
CA LYS A 48 -3.76 15.26 -4.97
C LYS A 48 -2.31 14.92 -4.62
N GLU A 49 -1.39 15.50 -5.37
CA GLU A 49 0.05 15.40 -5.07
C GLU A 49 0.37 16.09 -3.74
N GLU A 50 0.88 15.34 -2.78
CA GLU A 50 1.29 15.84 -1.45
C GLU A 50 2.60 15.20 -0.99
N GLN A 51 3.33 15.91 -0.15
CA GLN A 51 4.52 15.38 0.50
C GLN A 51 4.14 14.48 1.67
N ILE A 52 4.58 13.22 1.60
CA ILE A 52 4.39 12.25 2.68
C ILE A 52 5.38 12.56 3.81
N HIS A 53 4.86 12.92 4.99
CA HIS A 53 5.67 13.22 6.17
C HIS A 53 5.86 11.99 7.07
N SER A 54 4.77 11.26 7.31
CA SER A 54 4.76 10.00 8.06
C SER A 54 3.86 9.00 7.35
N ILE A 55 4.11 7.72 7.61
CA ILE A 55 3.31 6.62 7.10
C ILE A 55 3.00 5.70 8.28
N ASP A 56 1.72 5.52 8.55
CA ASP A 56 1.23 4.59 9.54
C ASP A 56 0.76 3.31 8.84
N ILE A 57 1.34 2.17 9.21
CA ILE A 57 1.04 0.87 8.58
C ILE A 57 0.62 -0.12 9.65
N GLY A 58 -0.64 -0.54 9.59
CA GLY A 58 -1.14 -1.67 10.37
C GLY A 58 -0.73 -2.99 9.73
N ASN A 59 0.22 -3.71 10.33
CA ASN A 59 0.62 -5.03 9.83
C ASN A 59 -0.34 -6.12 10.31
N GLU A 60 -0.95 -6.84 9.36
CA GLU A 60 -1.81 -8.00 9.62
C GLU A 60 -1.11 -9.31 9.19
N GLY A 61 0.05 -9.57 9.77
CA GLY A 61 0.78 -10.82 9.60
C GLY A 61 1.86 -10.85 8.53
N SER A 62 2.07 -9.80 7.74
CA SER A 62 3.19 -9.71 6.81
C SER A 62 4.54 -9.82 7.53
N ALA A 63 5.53 -10.42 6.87
CA ALA A 63 6.92 -10.44 7.33
C ALA A 63 7.74 -9.26 6.75
N PHE A 64 7.30 -8.72 5.62
CA PHE A 64 7.96 -7.59 4.98
C PHE A 64 6.93 -6.67 4.35
N THR A 65 7.09 -5.38 4.58
CA THR A 65 6.27 -4.35 3.96
C THR A 65 7.17 -3.30 3.34
N GLU A 66 6.95 -3.03 2.06
CA GLU A 66 7.66 -2.00 1.30
C GLU A 66 6.69 -0.93 0.84
N VAL A 67 7.09 0.34 0.98
CA VAL A 67 6.34 1.48 0.45
C VAL A 67 7.17 2.20 -0.59
N LEU A 68 6.59 2.23 -1.78
CA LEU A 68 7.08 2.83 -3.00
C LEU A 68 6.19 4.05 -3.33
N VAL A 69 6.80 5.12 -3.81
CA VAL A 69 6.11 6.37 -4.15
C VAL A 69 6.50 6.77 -5.56
N GLY A 70 5.52 7.11 -6.39
CA GLY A 70 5.73 7.50 -7.77
C GLY A 70 4.70 8.53 -8.23
N HIS A 71 4.95 9.13 -9.39
CA HIS A 71 4.00 10.03 -10.03
C HIS A 71 2.92 9.22 -10.77
N SER A 72 1.78 9.82 -11.12
CA SER A 72 0.77 9.14 -11.94
C SER A 72 1.28 8.81 -13.34
N THR A 73 2.32 9.49 -13.80
CA THR A 73 3.07 9.19 -15.01
C THR A 73 4.05 8.02 -14.86
N SER A 74 4.31 7.53 -13.64
CA SER A 74 5.12 6.33 -13.38
C SER A 74 4.35 5.08 -13.81
N VAL A 75 4.69 4.57 -15.00
CA VAL A 75 4.06 3.38 -15.59
C VAL A 75 4.74 2.10 -15.13
N LYS A 76 6.05 2.14 -14.86
CA LYS A 76 6.85 0.96 -14.48
C LYS A 76 7.18 1.01 -13.00
N ASP A 77 7.32 -0.17 -12.40
CA ASP A 77 7.75 -0.32 -11.00
C ASP A 77 9.13 0.33 -10.73
N GLN A 78 9.98 0.43 -11.75
CA GLN A 78 11.30 1.07 -11.69
C GLN A 78 11.21 2.60 -11.57
N ASP A 79 10.07 3.19 -11.95
CA ASP A 79 9.83 4.63 -11.89
C ASP A 79 9.28 5.04 -10.51
N PHE A 80 9.14 4.10 -9.58
CA PHE A 80 8.78 4.36 -8.18
C PHE A 80 10.04 4.46 -7.33
N GLU A 81 10.09 5.50 -6.50
CA GLU A 81 11.12 5.67 -5.49
C GLU A 81 10.73 4.90 -4.22
N VAL A 82 11.67 4.15 -3.66
CA VAL A 82 11.46 3.53 -2.34
C VAL A 82 11.56 4.62 -1.28
N ARG A 83 10.49 4.80 -0.50
CA ARG A 83 10.50 5.73 0.66
C ARG A 83 10.66 5.01 1.99
N LEU A 84 10.14 3.79 2.14
CA LEU A 84 10.22 3.07 3.41
C LEU A 84 10.30 1.56 3.17
N LYS A 85 11.29 0.91 3.79
CA LYS A 85 11.40 -0.55 3.85
C LYS A 85 11.22 -0.96 5.31
N LEU A 86 10.09 -1.59 5.62
CA LEU A 86 9.82 -2.09 6.96
C LEU A 86 9.95 -3.61 6.98
N VAL A 87 10.96 -4.11 7.68
CA VAL A 87 11.12 -5.54 7.95
C VAL A 87 10.54 -5.82 9.33
N CYS A 88 9.47 -6.61 9.40
CA CYS A 88 8.93 -7.08 10.66
C CYS A 88 9.32 -8.55 10.83
N LYS A 89 10.16 -8.83 11.84
CA LYS A 89 10.51 -10.22 12.19
C LYS A 89 9.29 -10.88 12.85
N THR A 90 8.35 -11.37 12.06
CA THR A 90 7.27 -12.21 12.56
C THR A 90 7.83 -13.63 12.75
N SER A 91 7.49 -14.28 13.86
CA SER A 91 8.02 -15.61 14.24
C SER A 91 7.41 -16.76 13.44
N THR A 92 6.50 -16.47 12.51
CA THR A 92 5.81 -17.43 11.66
C THR A 92 6.47 -17.53 10.29
N PRO A 93 7.09 -18.67 9.92
CA PRO A 93 7.63 -18.86 8.59
C PRO A 93 6.47 -19.01 7.60
N GLY A 94 6.17 -17.96 6.82
CA GLY A 94 5.25 -18.09 5.70
C GLY A 94 4.56 -16.84 5.15
N LEU A 95 4.71 -15.64 5.73
CA LEU A 95 3.80 -14.55 5.37
C LEU A 95 4.41 -13.41 4.55
N TYR A 96 3.99 -13.39 3.28
CA TYR A 96 3.39 -12.26 2.56
C TYR A 96 4.12 -10.91 2.61
N ILE A 97 4.84 -10.63 1.52
CA ILE A 97 5.38 -9.31 1.18
C ILE A 97 4.21 -8.42 0.74
N ASN A 98 4.03 -7.26 1.38
CA ASN A 98 3.10 -6.22 0.93
C ASN A 98 3.88 -5.07 0.29
N VAL A 99 3.66 -4.80 -0.99
CA VAL A 99 4.20 -3.62 -1.68
C VAL A 99 3.08 -2.59 -1.86
N PHE A 100 3.22 -1.44 -1.20
CA PHE A 100 2.33 -0.30 -1.35
C PHE A 100 2.94 0.70 -2.34
N ASN A 101 2.34 0.85 -3.52
CA ASN A 101 2.72 1.88 -4.48
C ASN A 101 1.76 3.07 -4.35
N ILE A 102 2.25 4.24 -3.97
CA ILE A 102 1.46 5.46 -3.95
C ILE A 102 1.69 6.23 -5.25
N ARG A 103 0.63 6.43 -6.05
CA ARG A 103 0.65 7.29 -7.25
C ARG A 103 0.11 8.68 -6.89
N LEU A 104 0.99 9.69 -6.97
CA LEU A 104 0.64 11.10 -6.87
C LEU A 104 -0.16 11.51 -8.11
N GLY A 105 -1.29 12.20 -7.97
CA GLY A 105 -2.07 12.67 -9.12
C GLY A 105 -1.45 13.90 -9.78
N ASP A 106 -1.44 13.94 -11.12
CA ASP A 106 -0.99 15.12 -11.89
C ASP A 106 -1.94 16.32 -11.69
N LYS A 107 -1.36 17.53 -11.74
CA LYS A 107 -2.04 18.84 -11.60
C LYS A 107 -3.13 19.10 -12.64
#